data_AF-A0A195EUC7-F1
#
_entry.id   AF-A0A195EUC7-F1
#
_cell.length_a   1.000
_cell.length_b   1.000
_cell.length_c   1.000
_cell.angle_alpha   90.00
_cell.angle_beta   90.00
_cell.angle_gamma   90.00
#
_symmetry.space_group_name_H-M   'P 1'
#
loop_
_entity.id
_entity.type
_entity.pdbx_description
1 polymer ?
#
loop_
_entity_poly.entity_id
_entity_poly.type
_entity_poly.pdbx_seq_one_letter_code
_entity_poly.pdbx_strand_id
1 'polypeptide(L)'
;MTALGFLVYAFVVVASSFAYNNDDECIFPFFDRAHITATSLPERGPYNARLHGDSAWSSELSSYSQHLTMELGDIYEIRSIFT
;
A
#
# COMPACT_ATOMS: atom_id res chain seq x y z
N MET A 1 -44.10 2.22 19.27
CA MET A 1 -42.64 2.14 19.05
C MET A 1 -42.19 3.51 18.59
N THR A 2 -41.48 4.26 19.42
CA THR A 2 -41.29 5.71 19.27
C THR A 2 -40.18 6.02 18.25
N ALA A 3 -40.39 7.02 17.39
CA ALA A 3 -39.46 7.46 16.35
C ALA A 3 -38.04 7.76 16.88
N LEU A 4 -37.93 8.13 18.16
CA LEU A 4 -36.67 8.30 18.88
C LEU A 4 -35.82 7.02 18.90
N GLY A 5 -36.42 5.84 19.06
CA GLY A 5 -35.70 4.57 19.07
C GLY A 5 -35.07 4.22 17.72
N PHE A 6 -35.76 4.56 16.62
CA PHE A 6 -35.22 4.38 15.28
C PHE A 6 -34.05 5.35 15.00
N LEU A 7 -34.15 6.60 15.46
CA LEU A 7 -33.07 7.57 15.33
C LEU A 7 -31.82 7.16 16.12
N VAL A 8 -31.99 6.68 17.35
CA VAL A 8 -30.88 6.17 18.17
C VAL A 8 -30.24 4.95 17.52
N TYR A 9 -31.05 4.01 17.01
CA TYR A 9 -30.54 2.83 16.32
C TYR A 9 -29.76 3.18 15.05
N ALA A 10 -30.31 4.08 14.21
CA ALA A 10 -29.64 4.55 13.01
C ALA A 10 -28.32 5.26 13.34
N PHE A 11 -28.29 6.09 14.40
CA PHE A 11 -27.07 6.75 14.84
C PHE A 11 -26.01 5.76 15.32
N VAL A 12 -26.40 4.73 16.08
CA VAL A 12 -25.48 3.67 16.54
C VAL A 12 -24.90 2.88 15.36
N VAL A 13 -25.72 2.53 14.36
CA VAL A 13 -25.27 1.81 13.16
C VAL A 13 -24.31 2.65 12.31
N VAL A 14 -24.59 3.95 12.16
CA VAL A 14 -23.69 4.85 11.43
C VAL A 14 -22.38 5.04 12.20
N ALA A 15 -22.44 5.32 13.51
CA ALA A 15 -21.24 5.53 14.33
C ALA A 15 -20.33 4.29 14.38
N SER A 16 -20.87 3.07 14.41
CA SER A 16 -20.07 1.84 14.42
C SER A 16 -19.35 1.57 13.10
N SER A 17 -19.88 2.06 11.97
CA SER A 17 -19.20 1.95 10.67
C SER A 17 -17.98 2.86 10.53
N PHE A 18 -17.90 3.95 11.31
CA PHE A 18 -16.74 4.85 11.34
C PHE A 18 -15.61 4.39 12.28
N ALA A 19 -15.89 3.43 13.18
CA ALA A 19 -14.93 2.92 14.15
C ALA A 19 -14.05 1.77 13.62
N TYR A 20 -14.25 1.33 12.37
CA TYR A 20 -13.43 0.30 11.73
C TYR A 20 -12.21 0.93 11.03
N ASN A 21 -11.33 1.55 11.80
CA ASN A 21 -9.95 1.79 11.37
C ASN A 21 -9.07 0.94 12.29
N ASN A 22 -8.75 -0.28 11.83
CA ASN A 22 -7.76 -1.13 12.49
C ASN A 22 -6.38 -0.53 12.22
N ASP A 23 -6.03 0.53 12.96
CA ASP A 23 -4.68 1.11 12.93
C ASP A 23 -3.61 0.14 13.48
N ASP A 24 -4.03 -0.97 14.11
CA ASP A 24 -3.16 -2.05 14.60
C ASP A 24 -2.67 -2.99 13.49
N GLU A 25 -3.31 -2.99 12.32
CA GLU A 25 -2.92 -3.83 11.20
C GLU A 25 -1.96 -3.06 10.28
N CYS A 26 -0.65 -3.20 10.54
CA CYS A 26 0.41 -2.70 9.65
C CYS A 26 0.49 -3.53 8.35
N ILE A 27 -0.59 -3.50 7.56
CA ILE A 27 -0.80 -4.33 6.36
C ILE A 27 -0.93 -3.51 5.08
N PHE A 28 -0.95 -2.18 5.17
CA PHE A 28 -1.14 -1.32 4.00
C PHE A 28 0.09 -1.36 3.08
N PRO A 29 -0.10 -1.68 1.78
CA PRO A 29 1.01 -1.74 0.84
C PRO A 29 1.59 -0.35 0.58
N PHE A 30 2.92 -0.28 0.45
CA PHE A 30 3.64 0.98 0.23
C PHE A 30 3.79 1.38 -1.24
N PHE A 31 3.63 0.43 -2.17
CA PHE A 31 4.00 0.62 -3.57
C PHE A 31 3.28 1.80 -4.23
N ASP A 32 1.97 1.95 -4.02
CA ASP A 32 1.15 2.97 -4.69
C ASP A 32 1.37 4.39 -4.13
N ARG A 33 2.01 4.53 -2.96
CA ARG A 33 2.28 5.82 -2.30
C ARG A 33 3.74 6.24 -2.35
N ALA A 34 4.64 5.34 -2.71
CA ALA A 34 6.06 5.58 -2.71
C ALA A 34 6.56 6.03 -4.08
N HIS A 35 7.59 6.87 -4.08
CA HIS A 35 8.32 7.20 -5.30
C HIS A 35 9.32 6.07 -5.60
N ILE A 36 9.08 5.34 -6.70
CA ILE A 36 9.90 4.18 -7.07
C ILE A 36 10.87 4.55 -8.18
N THR A 37 12.15 4.26 -7.94
CA THR A 37 13.21 4.40 -8.94
C THR A 37 13.96 3.08 -9.06
N ALA A 38 14.62 2.85 -10.20
CA ALA A 38 15.46 1.68 -10.37
C ALA A 38 16.56 1.95 -11.39
N THR A 39 17.70 1.29 -11.21
CA THR A 39 18.69 1.16 -12.28
C THR A 39 18.13 0.18 -13.31
N SER A 40 17.49 0.69 -14.36
CA SER A 40 16.74 -0.14 -15.33
C SER A 40 16.66 0.50 -16.71
N LEU A 41 16.29 -0.32 -17.69
CA LEU A 41 15.91 0.11 -19.03
C LEU A 41 14.45 0.63 -19.04
N PRO A 42 14.08 1.53 -19.97
CA PRO A 42 12.76 2.17 -19.98
C PRO A 42 11.56 1.20 -20.00
N GLU A 43 11.68 0.08 -20.70
CA GLU A 43 10.60 -0.92 -20.88
C GLU A 43 10.41 -1.84 -19.66
N ARG A 44 11.44 -1.96 -18.82
CA ARG A 44 11.48 -2.81 -17.61
C ARG A 44 11.63 -1.95 -16.36
N GLY A 45 10.99 -0.79 -16.40
CA GLY A 45 11.13 0.27 -15.41
C GLY A 45 10.63 -0.10 -14.02
N PRO A 46 10.85 0.80 -13.04
CA PRO A 46 10.55 0.56 -11.63
C PRO A 46 9.09 0.20 -11.33
N TYR A 47 8.13 0.80 -12.06
CA TYR A 47 6.70 0.55 -11.84
C TYR A 47 6.25 -0.88 -12.16
N ASN A 48 7.05 -1.62 -12.94
CA ASN A 48 6.78 -3.03 -13.22
C ASN A 48 7.10 -3.93 -12.01
N ALA A 49 7.71 -3.42 -10.94
CA ALA A 49 7.93 -4.21 -9.72
C ALA A 49 6.68 -4.38 -8.84
N ARG A 50 5.51 -3.92 -9.30
CA ARG A 50 4.25 -4.09 -8.56
C ARG A 50 3.91 -5.58 -8.47
N LEU A 51 3.68 -6.06 -7.25
CA LEU A 51 3.21 -7.42 -7.02
C LEU A 51 1.88 -7.65 -7.76
N HIS A 52 1.75 -8.81 -8.42
CA HIS A 52 0.62 -9.16 -9.28
C HIS A 52 0.37 -8.19 -10.45
N GLY A 53 1.40 -7.43 -10.88
CA GLY A 53 1.35 -6.63 -12.09
C GLY A 53 1.48 -7.46 -13.38
N ASP A 54 1.20 -6.81 -14.52
CA ASP A 54 1.27 -7.43 -15.86
C ASP A 54 2.70 -7.72 -16.34
N SER A 55 3.70 -7.17 -15.66
CA SER A 55 5.12 -7.30 -15.99
C SER A 55 5.96 -7.29 -14.72
N ALA A 56 7.28 -7.39 -14.87
CA ALA A 56 8.26 -7.36 -13.79
C ALA A 56 9.36 -6.34 -14.07
N TRP A 57 9.89 -5.73 -13.02
CA TRP A 57 11.18 -5.05 -13.11
C TRP A 57 12.28 -6.09 -13.35
N SER A 58 13.24 -5.76 -14.20
CA SER A 58 14.46 -6.56 -14.39
C SER A 58 15.64 -5.62 -14.59
N SER A 59 16.74 -5.95 -13.94
CA SER A 59 18.00 -5.25 -14.15
C SER A 59 18.49 -5.45 -15.59
N GLU A 60 19.24 -4.47 -16.09
CA GLU A 60 19.89 -4.58 -17.41
C GLU A 60 21.06 -5.58 -17.36
N LEU A 61 21.77 -5.60 -16.23
CA LEU A 61 22.94 -6.44 -16.01
C LEU A 61 22.74 -7.31 -14.78
N SER A 62 23.37 -8.49 -14.78
CA SER A 62 23.49 -9.32 -13.58
C SER A 62 24.63 -8.76 -12.71
N SER A 63 24.30 -7.84 -11.81
CA SER A 63 25.27 -7.16 -10.95
C SER A 63 24.62 -6.74 -9.64
N TYR A 64 25.40 -6.76 -8.55
CA TYR A 64 24.99 -6.26 -7.23
C TYR A 64 24.80 -4.75 -7.18
N SER A 65 25.27 -4.01 -8.20
CA SER A 65 25.03 -2.55 -8.28
C SER A 65 23.62 -2.19 -8.73
N GLN A 66 22.86 -3.16 -9.25
CA GLN A 66 21.53 -2.93 -9.77
C GLN A 66 20.51 -3.04 -8.63
N HIS A 67 19.65 -2.05 -8.49
CA HIS A 67 18.72 -1.96 -7.36
C HIS A 67 17.44 -1.21 -7.72
N LEU A 68 16.40 -1.49 -6.94
CA LEU A 68 15.14 -0.77 -6.90
C LEU A 68 15.06 -0.01 -5.58
N THR A 69 14.80 1.28 -5.67
CA THR A 69 14.70 2.17 -4.51
C THR A 69 13.25 2.62 -4.35
N MET A 70 12.72 2.46 -3.15
CA MET A 70 11.38 2.88 -2.77
C MET A 70 11.50 4.01 -1.73
N GLU A 71 11.17 5.24 -2.14
CA GLU A 71 11.14 6.40 -1.24
C GLU A 71 9.73 6.62 -0.70
N LEU A 72 9.56 6.50 0.61
CA LEU A 72 8.25 6.46 1.25
C LEU A 72 7.65 7.84 1.58
N GLY A 73 8.44 8.91 1.50
CA GLY A 73 8.00 10.28 1.80
C GLY A 73 7.90 10.63 3.30
N ASP A 74 7.80 9.64 4.18
CA ASP A 74 7.84 9.77 5.64
C ASP A 74 8.51 8.53 6.27
N ILE A 75 8.68 8.53 7.59
CA ILE A 75 9.22 7.40 8.36
C ILE A 75 8.11 6.39 8.62
N TYR A 76 8.35 5.14 8.22
CA TYR A 76 7.44 4.02 8.44
C TYR A 76 8.15 2.82 9.06
N GLU A 77 7.41 2.05 9.85
CA GLU A 77 7.82 0.71 10.25
C GLU A 77 7.56 -0.27 9.10
N ILE A 78 8.61 -0.97 8.65
CA ILE A 78 8.50 -2.01 7.61
C ILE A 78 8.52 -3.37 8.29
N ARG A 79 7.42 -4.12 8.20
CA ARG A 79 7.27 -5.43 8.85
C ARG A 79 7.51 -6.63 7.93
N SER A 80 7.30 -6.45 6.63
CA SER A 80 7.46 -7.52 5.65
C SER A 80 7.72 -6.97 4.26
N ILE A 81 8.34 -7.80 3.42
CA ILE A 81 8.57 -7.58 2.00
C ILE A 81 8.12 -8.85 1.27
N PHE A 82 7.39 -8.68 0.18
CA PHE A 82 6.95 -9.77 -0.70
C PHE A 82 7.56 -9.56 -2.08
N THR A 83 8.03 -10.63 -2.71
CA THR A 83 8.68 -10.64 -4.03
C THR A 83 8.08 -11.73 -4.90
#